data_AF-A0A966MH29-F1
#
_entry.id   AF-A0A966MH29-F1
#
_cell.length_a   1.000
_cell.length_b   1.000
_cell.length_c   1.000
_cell.angle_alpha   90.00
_cell.angle_beta   90.00
_cell.angle_gamma   90.00
#
_symmetry.space_group_name_H-M   'P 1'
#
loop_
_entity.id
_entity.type
_entity.pdbx_description
1 polymer ?
#
loop_
_entity_poly.entity_id
_entity_poly.type
_entity_poly.pdbx_seq_one_letter_code
_entity_poly.pdbx_strand_id
1 'polypeptide(L)'
;ETETDEGKIISEELFADLISSYKKTGYANIALLNHASVKANNGDLESALNYFLLLKESTEGIGGNKLFNKIASINAARIMYAQENYEDALTILDKYSSSNAVIHELIGDILQKQNKLELAREQYNLAKEKYTDDTSISIISMKISNLTI
;
A
#
# COMPACT_ATOMS: atom_id res chain seq x y z
N GLU A 1 29.32 5.82 7.48
CA GLU A 1 29.10 5.37 8.87
C GLU A 1 27.88 4.46 9.00
N THR A 2 26.72 4.80 8.41
CA THR A 2 25.47 4.00 8.48
C THR A 2 25.47 2.67 7.70
N GLU A 3 26.42 2.45 6.80
CA GLU A 3 26.49 1.21 6.00
C GLU A 3 27.24 0.06 6.70
N THR A 4 27.92 0.36 7.80
CA THR A 4 28.56 -0.65 8.66
C THR A 4 27.51 -1.44 9.43
N ASP A 5 27.82 -2.67 9.85
CA ASP A 5 26.87 -3.48 10.62
C ASP A 5 26.51 -2.81 11.95
N GLU A 6 27.48 -2.17 12.62
CA GLU A 6 27.25 -1.36 13.82
C GLU A 6 26.35 -0.15 13.53
N GLY A 7 26.59 0.57 12.44
CA GLY A 7 25.77 1.70 12.02
C GLY A 7 24.32 1.31 11.69
N LYS A 8 24.08 0.13 11.15
CA LYS A 8 22.73 -0.40 10.91
C LYS A 8 22.01 -0.71 12.21
N ILE A 9 22.68 -1.33 13.18
CA ILE A 9 22.11 -1.62 14.50
C ILE A 9 21.67 -0.34 15.19
N ILE A 10 22.56 0.67 15.27
CA ILE A 10 22.25 1.96 15.87
C ILE A 10 21.09 2.65 15.14
N SER A 11 21.03 2.56 13.82
CA SER A 11 19.93 3.11 13.03
C SER A 11 18.59 2.45 13.35
N GLU A 12 18.56 1.14 13.57
CA GLU A 12 17.35 0.39 13.95
C GLU A 12 16.89 0.75 15.37
N GLU A 13 17.83 0.90 16.32
CA GLU A 13 17.54 1.33 17.69
C GLU A 13 16.94 2.75 17.73
N LEU A 14 17.58 3.71 17.05
CA LEU A 14 17.07 5.09 16.98
C LEU A 14 15.71 5.18 16.28
N PHE A 15 15.48 4.33 15.27
CA PHE A 15 14.18 4.24 14.62
C PHE A 15 13.13 3.69 15.58
N ALA A 16 13.42 2.61 16.31
CA ALA A 16 12.52 2.03 17.31
C ALA A 16 12.17 3.03 18.41
N ASP A 17 13.14 3.80 18.90
CA ASP A 17 12.95 4.86 19.89
C ASP A 17 12.05 5.98 19.36
N LEU A 18 12.26 6.40 18.11
CA LEU A 18 11.46 7.43 17.47
C LEU A 18 9.98 7.01 17.34
N ILE A 19 9.72 5.81 16.83
CA ILE A 19 8.35 5.35 16.57
C ILE A 19 7.61 4.96 17.86
N SER A 20 8.33 4.54 18.90
CA SER A 20 7.74 4.22 20.21
C SER A 20 7.43 5.48 21.02
N SER A 21 8.37 6.43 21.10
CA SER A 21 8.22 7.64 21.91
C SER A 21 7.32 8.70 21.26
N TYR A 22 7.27 8.73 19.92
CA TYR A 22 6.61 9.79 19.17
C TYR A 22 5.60 9.28 18.13
N LYS A 23 4.99 8.09 18.35
CA LYS A 23 4.11 7.34 17.42
C LYS A 23 3.11 8.19 16.63
N LYS A 24 2.52 9.23 17.24
CA LYS A 24 1.47 10.07 16.63
C LYS A 24 1.97 11.31 15.90
N THR A 25 3.28 11.54 15.86
CA THR A 25 3.85 12.73 15.22
C THR A 25 4.04 12.55 13.71
N GLY A 26 4.05 13.65 12.97
CA GLY A 26 4.34 13.63 11.54
C GLY A 26 5.71 13.03 11.20
N TYR A 27 6.74 13.31 12.01
CA TYR A 27 8.08 12.76 11.81
C TYR A 27 8.13 11.25 12.02
N ALA A 28 7.46 10.72 13.06
CA ALA A 28 7.37 9.26 13.24
C ALA A 28 6.63 8.59 12.08
N ASN A 29 5.57 9.22 11.55
CA ASN A 29 4.85 8.71 10.39
C ASN A 29 5.72 8.69 9.11
N ILE A 30 6.54 9.73 8.88
CA ILE A 30 7.50 9.77 7.77
C ILE A 30 8.58 8.69 7.95
N ALA A 31 9.10 8.52 9.17
CA ALA A 31 10.08 7.48 9.48
C ALA A 31 9.51 6.08 9.21
N LEU A 32 8.29 5.79 9.69
CA LEU A 32 7.59 4.54 9.41
C LEU A 32 7.42 4.29 7.92
N LEU A 33 6.96 5.29 7.16
CA LEU A 33 6.77 5.18 5.72
C LEU A 33 8.10 4.86 4.99
N ASN A 34 9.16 5.60 5.30
CA ASN A 34 10.47 5.40 4.69
C ASN A 34 11.03 4.03 5.04
N HIS A 35 10.97 3.63 6.32
CA HIS A 35 11.50 2.36 6.78
C HIS A 35 10.75 1.18 6.17
N ALA A 36 9.41 1.22 6.13
CA ALA A 36 8.59 0.22 5.44
C ALA A 36 8.96 0.10 3.96
N SER A 37 9.17 1.24 3.29
CA SER A 37 9.55 1.27 1.87
C SER A 37 10.93 0.68 1.62
N VAL A 38 11.91 0.94 2.51
CA VAL A 38 13.25 0.34 2.42
C VAL A 38 13.19 -1.17 2.60
N LYS A 39 12.45 -1.68 3.60
CA LYS A 39 12.27 -3.13 3.79
C LYS A 39 11.63 -3.77 2.56
N ALA A 40 10.58 -3.16 2.00
CA ALA A 40 9.92 -3.65 0.79
C ALA A 40 10.88 -3.70 -0.42
N ASN A 41 11.67 -2.65 -0.63
CA ASN A 41 12.65 -2.58 -1.72
C ASN A 41 13.76 -3.63 -1.59
N ASN A 42 14.08 -4.04 -0.36
CA ASN A 42 15.06 -5.10 -0.08
C ASN A 42 14.43 -6.51 -0.13
N GLY A 43 13.15 -6.64 -0.46
CA GLY A 43 12.43 -7.91 -0.51
C GLY A 43 11.96 -8.43 0.84
N ASP A 44 12.18 -7.71 1.94
CA ASP A 44 11.66 -8.02 3.26
C ASP A 44 10.20 -7.56 3.38
N LEU A 45 9.32 -8.31 2.71
CA LEU A 45 7.90 -8.01 2.61
C LEU A 45 7.17 -8.17 3.95
N GLU A 46 7.64 -9.06 4.83
CA GLU A 46 7.03 -9.27 6.15
C GLU A 46 7.24 -8.06 7.05
N SER A 47 8.49 -7.59 7.21
CA SER A 47 8.77 -6.38 7.98
C SER A 47 8.09 -5.16 7.37
N ALA A 48 8.14 -5.03 6.04
CA ALA A 48 7.48 -3.93 5.35
C ALA A 48 5.98 -3.88 5.65
N LEU A 49 5.29 -5.03 5.57
CA LEU A 49 3.87 -5.13 5.87
C LEU A 49 3.59 -4.68 7.31
N ASN A 50 4.37 -5.19 8.28
CA ASN A 50 4.22 -4.82 9.69
C ASN A 50 4.33 -3.30 9.90
N TYR A 51 5.31 -2.64 9.29
CA TYR A 51 5.48 -1.19 9.41
C TYR A 51 4.39 -0.39 8.68
N PHE A 52 3.89 -0.85 7.53
CA PHE A 52 2.74 -0.23 6.89
C PHE A 52 1.47 -0.36 7.72
N LEU A 53 1.23 -1.51 8.35
CA LEU A 53 0.10 -1.69 9.27
C LEU A 53 0.21 -0.79 10.51
N LEU A 54 1.43 -0.64 11.06
CA LEU A 54 1.68 0.28 12.17
C LEU A 54 1.44 1.75 11.78
N LEU A 55 1.87 2.16 10.58
CA LEU A 55 1.60 3.49 10.04
C LEU A 55 0.10 3.72 9.81
N LYS A 56 -0.62 2.72 9.31
CA LYS A 56 -2.08 2.79 9.18
C LYS A 56 -2.70 3.03 10.55
N GLU A 57 -2.36 2.22 11.54
CA GLU A 57 -2.89 2.35 12.91
C GLU A 57 -2.58 3.73 13.53
N SER A 58 -1.34 4.23 13.41
CA SER A 58 -0.93 5.51 14.00
C SER A 58 -1.63 6.72 13.37
N THR A 59 -2.17 6.57 12.16
CA THR A 59 -2.77 7.65 11.37
C THR A 59 -4.29 7.55 11.24
N GLU A 60 -4.91 6.58 11.92
CA GLU A 60 -6.35 6.37 11.96
C GLU A 60 -7.07 7.28 12.99
N GLY A 61 -8.38 7.48 12.81
CA GLY A 61 -9.22 8.18 13.78
C GLY A 61 -9.20 9.71 13.72
N ILE A 62 -9.81 10.32 14.74
CA ILE A 62 -9.91 11.79 14.89
C ILE A 62 -8.53 12.36 15.17
N GLY A 63 -8.13 13.38 14.40
CA GLY A 63 -6.77 13.93 14.47
C GLY A 63 -5.70 13.07 13.80
N GLY A 64 -6.08 11.97 13.16
CA GLY A 64 -5.20 11.16 12.31
C GLY A 64 -4.86 11.83 10.97
N ASN A 65 -4.06 11.16 10.16
CA ASN A 65 -3.62 11.67 8.86
C ASN A 65 -4.16 10.78 7.72
N LYS A 66 -5.20 11.27 7.04
CA LYS A 66 -5.87 10.52 5.96
C LYS A 66 -4.95 10.17 4.80
N LEU A 67 -3.97 11.02 4.48
CA LEU A 67 -3.02 10.78 3.40
C LEU A 67 -2.08 9.64 3.74
N PHE A 68 -1.44 9.67 4.91
CA PHE A 68 -0.55 8.59 5.34
C PHE A 68 -1.32 7.27 5.53
N ASN A 69 -2.52 7.33 6.12
CA ASN A 69 -3.36 6.14 6.28
C ASN A 69 -3.68 5.49 4.93
N LYS A 70 -3.99 6.31 3.91
CA LYS A 70 -4.26 5.84 2.56
C LYS A 70 -3.01 5.24 1.89
N ILE A 71 -1.86 5.90 1.98
CA ILE A 71 -0.59 5.40 1.43
C ILE A 71 -0.22 4.07 2.09
N ALA A 72 -0.37 3.97 3.41
CA ALA A 72 -0.13 2.75 4.17
C ALA A 72 -1.05 1.60 3.73
N SER A 73 -2.36 1.86 3.62
CA SER A 73 -3.34 0.86 3.12
C SER A 73 -3.00 0.36 1.72
N ILE A 74 -2.66 1.24 0.78
CA ILE A 74 -2.31 0.84 -0.60
C ILE A 74 -1.07 -0.06 -0.63
N ASN A 75 -0.01 0.32 0.09
CA ASN A 75 1.23 -0.46 0.07
C ASN A 75 1.10 -1.78 0.83
N ALA A 76 0.38 -1.80 1.95
CA ALA A 76 0.04 -3.05 2.64
C ALA A 76 -0.77 -3.98 1.73
N ALA A 77 -1.78 -3.47 1.02
CA ALA A 77 -2.57 -4.27 0.07
C ALA A 77 -1.71 -4.82 -1.10
N ARG A 78 -0.75 -4.04 -1.62
CA ARG A 78 0.18 -4.52 -2.65
C ARG A 78 1.05 -5.66 -2.16
N ILE A 79 1.53 -5.58 -0.92
CA ILE A 79 2.32 -6.66 -0.31
C ILE A 79 1.44 -7.90 -0.09
N MET A 80 0.26 -7.73 0.50
CA MET A 80 -0.71 -8.83 0.70
C MET A 80 -1.09 -9.48 -0.63
N TYR A 81 -1.31 -8.71 -1.69
CA TYR A 81 -1.52 -9.22 -3.05
C TYR A 81 -0.34 -10.04 -3.56
N ALA A 82 0.90 -9.57 -3.38
CA ALA A 82 2.11 -10.30 -3.76
C ALA A 82 2.30 -11.60 -2.96
N GLN A 83 1.77 -11.65 -1.74
CA GLN A 83 1.73 -12.82 -0.86
C GLN A 83 0.48 -13.70 -1.06
N GLU A 84 -0.36 -13.38 -2.06
CA GLU A 84 -1.62 -14.09 -2.36
C GLU A 84 -2.69 -14.02 -1.24
N ASN A 85 -2.51 -13.11 -0.27
CA ASN A 85 -3.46 -12.81 0.80
C ASN A 85 -4.54 -11.84 0.31
N TYR A 86 -5.34 -12.29 -0.66
CA TYR A 86 -6.26 -11.43 -1.41
C TYR A 86 -7.41 -10.84 -0.57
N GLU A 87 -8.00 -11.60 0.35
CA GLU A 87 -9.12 -11.11 1.15
C GLU A 87 -8.68 -10.02 2.14
N ASP A 88 -7.49 -10.16 2.74
CA ASP A 88 -6.92 -9.11 3.59
C ASP A 88 -6.56 -7.86 2.78
N ALA A 89 -6.04 -8.05 1.55
CA ALA A 89 -5.75 -6.97 0.63
C ALA A 89 -7.00 -6.17 0.23
N LEU A 90 -8.14 -6.84 0.04
CA LEU A 90 -9.42 -6.16 -0.21
C LEU A 90 -9.89 -5.43 1.05
N THR A 91 -9.89 -6.12 2.20
CA THR A 91 -10.36 -5.58 3.49
C THR A 91 -9.65 -4.29 3.87
N ILE A 92 -8.33 -4.22 3.68
CA ILE A 92 -7.56 -3.00 4.03
C ILE A 92 -7.82 -1.81 3.09
N LEU A 93 -8.36 -2.08 1.89
CA LEU A 93 -8.72 -1.07 0.89
C LEU A 93 -10.17 -0.59 1.01
N ASP A 94 -11.06 -1.31 1.71
CA ASP A 94 -12.50 -1.02 1.80
C ASP A 94 -12.81 0.45 2.14
N LYS A 95 -12.09 1.00 3.13
CA LYS A 95 -12.22 2.40 3.57
C LYS A 95 -11.97 3.41 2.44
N TYR A 96 -11.18 3.03 1.45
CA TYR A 96 -10.78 3.85 0.31
C TYR A 96 -11.29 3.32 -1.03
N SER A 97 -12.22 2.35 -1.02
CA SER A 97 -12.75 1.68 -2.21
C SER A 97 -13.35 2.63 -3.24
N SER A 98 -13.86 3.79 -2.84
CA SER A 98 -14.41 4.81 -3.75
C SER A 98 -13.40 5.88 -4.20
N SER A 99 -12.11 5.69 -3.89
CA SER A 99 -11.10 6.74 -3.98
C SER A 99 -10.51 6.91 -5.39
N ASN A 100 -9.19 7.11 -5.51
CA ASN A 100 -8.53 7.44 -6.78
C ASN A 100 -8.30 6.19 -7.66
N ALA A 101 -7.97 6.43 -8.93
CA ALA A 101 -7.83 5.40 -9.95
C ALA A 101 -6.95 4.20 -9.53
N VAL A 102 -5.82 4.47 -8.87
CA VAL A 102 -4.86 3.45 -8.40
C VAL A 102 -5.50 2.40 -7.48
N ILE A 103 -6.46 2.78 -6.64
CA ILE A 103 -7.12 1.82 -5.74
C ILE A 103 -8.07 0.93 -6.53
N HIS A 104 -8.85 1.50 -7.44
CA HIS A 104 -9.72 0.72 -8.31
C HIS A 104 -8.92 -0.24 -9.19
N GLU A 105 -7.77 0.19 -9.72
CA GLU A 105 -6.85 -0.69 -10.43
C GLU A 105 -6.38 -1.86 -9.56
N LEU A 106 -5.91 -1.56 -8.33
CA LEU A 106 -5.41 -2.59 -7.42
C LEU A 106 -6.51 -3.59 -6.99
N ILE A 107 -7.71 -3.10 -6.70
CA ILE A 107 -8.86 -3.97 -6.40
C ILE A 107 -9.17 -4.85 -7.62
N GLY A 108 -9.16 -4.28 -8.83
CA GLY A 108 -9.32 -5.05 -10.06
C GLY A 108 -8.27 -6.15 -10.22
N ASP A 109 -7.00 -5.84 -9.97
CA ASP A 109 -5.88 -6.81 -10.04
C ASP A 109 -6.09 -7.96 -9.05
N ILE A 110 -6.50 -7.65 -7.81
CA ILE A 110 -6.80 -8.66 -6.78
C ILE A 110 -7.98 -9.53 -7.21
N LEU A 111 -9.09 -8.94 -7.64
CA LEU A 111 -10.28 -9.67 -8.09
C LEU A 111 -10.01 -10.55 -9.31
N GLN A 112 -9.17 -10.10 -10.23
CA GLN A 112 -8.73 -10.89 -11.37
C GLN A 112 -7.99 -12.15 -10.92
N LYS A 113 -7.07 -12.05 -9.95
CA LYS A 113 -6.37 -13.22 -9.39
C LYS A 113 -7.30 -14.21 -8.72
N GLN A 114 -8.43 -13.74 -8.19
CA GLN A 114 -9.49 -14.57 -7.63
C GLN A 114 -10.48 -15.12 -8.67
N ASN A 115 -10.22 -14.91 -9.97
CA ASN A 115 -11.12 -15.28 -11.07
C ASN A 115 -12.51 -14.61 -11.00
N LYS A 116 -12.63 -13.47 -10.30
CA LYS A 116 -13.86 -12.66 -10.19
C LYS A 116 -13.90 -11.64 -11.34
N LEU A 117 -13.89 -12.13 -12.58
CA LEU A 117 -13.56 -11.33 -13.77
C LEU A 117 -14.53 -10.17 -14.04
N GLU A 118 -15.84 -10.36 -13.82
CA GLU A 118 -16.82 -9.28 -14.00
C GLU A 118 -16.63 -8.16 -12.97
N LEU A 119 -16.36 -8.51 -11.71
CA LEU A 119 -16.05 -7.53 -10.67
C LEU A 119 -14.71 -6.83 -10.96
N ALA A 120 -13.71 -7.56 -11.45
CA ALA A 120 -12.44 -6.96 -11.87
C ALA A 120 -12.64 -5.94 -13.00
N ARG A 121 -13.48 -6.29 -14.00
CA ARG A 121 -13.84 -5.40 -15.12
C ARG A 121 -14.51 -4.12 -14.64
N GLU A 122 -15.45 -4.22 -13.70
CA GLU A 122 -16.11 -3.06 -13.10
C GLU A 122 -15.09 -2.12 -12.45
N GLN A 123 -14.19 -2.67 -11.63
CA GLN A 123 -13.16 -1.88 -10.95
C GLN A 123 -12.17 -1.25 -11.94
N TYR A 124 -11.75 -1.96 -12.98
CA TYR A 124 -10.92 -1.36 -14.03
C TYR A 124 -11.63 -0.24 -14.78
N ASN A 125 -12.93 -0.34 -15.07
CA ASN A 125 -13.67 0.78 -15.67
C ASN A 125 -13.67 2.01 -14.76
N LEU A 126 -13.91 1.83 -13.45
CA LEU A 126 -13.83 2.92 -12.47
C LEU A 126 -12.41 3.53 -12.39
N ALA A 127 -11.36 2.70 -12.51
CA ALA A 127 -9.98 3.18 -12.59
C ALA A 127 -9.77 4.04 -13.85
N LYS A 128 -10.24 3.56 -15.00
CA LYS A 128 -10.12 4.24 -16.31
C LYS A 128 -10.79 5.60 -16.30
N GLU A 129 -11.99 5.72 -15.72
CA GLU A 129 -12.73 6.99 -15.61
C GLU A 129 -12.01 8.02 -14.74
N LYS A 130 -11.18 7.57 -13.79
CA LYS A 130 -10.49 8.43 -12.82
C LYS A 130 -9.06 8.80 -13.22
N TYR A 131 -8.41 8.02 -14.09
CA TYR A 131 -7.11 8.40 -14.64
C TYR A 131 -7.25 9.58 -15.59
N THR A 132 -6.28 10.49 -15.56
CA THR A 132 -6.27 11.68 -16.43
C THR A 132 -5.17 11.64 -17.48
N ASP A 133 -4.23 10.71 -17.38
CA ASP A 133 -3.15 10.53 -18.34
C ASP A 133 -3.41 9.35 -19.28
N ASP A 134 -3.11 9.55 -20.56
CA ASP A 134 -3.39 8.57 -21.62
C ASP A 134 -2.64 7.24 -21.42
N THR A 135 -1.46 7.29 -20.80
CA THR A 135 -0.65 6.10 -20.51
C THR A 135 -1.38 5.17 -19.55
N SER A 136 -1.85 5.67 -18.41
CA SER A 136 -2.58 4.87 -17.42
C SER A 136 -3.92 4.38 -17.98
N ILE A 137 -4.65 5.22 -18.71
CA ILE A 137 -5.90 4.83 -19.39
C ILE A 137 -5.66 3.68 -20.38
N SER A 138 -4.55 3.71 -21.12
CA SER A 138 -4.16 2.67 -22.07
C SER A 138 -3.82 1.36 -21.36
N ILE A 139 -3.05 1.41 -20.25
CA ILE A 139 -2.72 0.24 -19.43
C ILE A 139 -3.99 -0.44 -18.90
N ILE A 140 -4.93 0.33 -18.36
CA ILE A 140 -6.21 -0.20 -17.87
C ILE A 140 -7.03 -0.83 -19.01
N SER A 141 -7.04 -0.20 -20.18
CA SER A 141 -7.74 -0.75 -21.34
C SER A 141 -7.16 -2.11 -21.76
N MET A 142 -5.82 -2.27 -21.72
CA MET A 142 -5.17 -3.56 -21.96
C MET A 142 -5.55 -4.61 -20.91
N LYS A 143 -5.58 -4.25 -19.62
CA LYS A 143 -6.04 -5.16 -18.55
C LYS A 143 -7.45 -5.66 -18.79
N ILE A 144 -8.39 -4.77 -19.15
CA ILE A 144 -9.79 -5.11 -19.46
C ILE A 144 -9.89 -6.09 -20.65
N SER A 145 -9.11 -5.87 -21.71
CA SER A 145 -9.06 -6.77 -22.88
C SER A 145 -8.50 -8.15 -22.55
N ASN A 146 -7.55 -8.23 -21.62
CA ASN A 146 -6.94 -9.49 -21.20
C ASN A 146 -7.82 -10.32 -20.25
N LEU A 147 -8.95 -9.80 -19.76
CA LEU A 147 -9.89 -10.57 -18.92
C LEU A 147 -10.69 -11.62 -19.70
N THR A 148 -10.71 -11.55 -21.04
CA THR A 148 -11.50 -12.45 -21.90
C THR A 148 -10.66 -13.53 -22.61
N ILE A 149 -9.36 -13.56 -22.34
CA ILE A 149 -8.40 -14.51 -22.91
C ILE A 149 -8.09 -15.57 -21.84
#